data_AF-A0A5D3BUB7-F1
#
_entry.id   AF-A0A5D3BUB7-F1
#
_cell.length_a   1.000
_cell.length_b   1.000
_cell.length_c   1.000
_cell.angle_alpha   90.00
_cell.angle_beta   90.00
_cell.angle_gamma   90.00
#
_symmetry.space_group_name_H-M   'P 1'
#
loop_
_entity.id
_entity.type
_entity.pdbx_description
1 polymer ?
#
loop_
_entity_poly.entity_id
_entity_poly.type
_entity_poly.pdbx_seq_one_letter_code
_entity_poly.pdbx_strand_id
1 'polypeptide(L)'
;MDDHDDELEEESSLKKIKSEVSGGKLKKKKTRKRRFAFETRSQVDVLDDGYRWRKYGQKAVKNNKFPRSYYKCSNEGCKVKKQIQRLTKDEEVVLTTYEGVHSHPIEKPHDSFQNILTHMHIYSS
;
A
#
# COMPACT_ATOMS: atom_id res chain seq x y z
N MET A 1 -36.08 -68.69 -8.68
CA MET A 1 -35.23 -67.52 -8.94
C MET A 1 -35.07 -66.81 -7.60
N ASP A 2 -34.56 -67.47 -6.56
CA ASP A 2 -33.18 -67.98 -6.35
C ASP A 2 -32.15 -66.85 -6.26
N ASP A 3 -31.64 -66.76 -5.02
CA ASP A 3 -30.31 -66.41 -4.54
C ASP A 3 -29.56 -65.13 -4.95
N HIS A 4 -29.37 -64.28 -3.93
CA HIS A 4 -28.10 -64.02 -3.22
C HIS A 4 -26.81 -63.70 -4.01
N ASP A 5 -26.25 -62.55 -3.60
CA ASP A 5 -24.84 -62.32 -3.21
C ASP A 5 -23.84 -61.61 -4.14
N ASP A 6 -22.93 -60.90 -3.47
CA ASP A 6 -21.63 -60.35 -3.90
C ASP A 6 -21.66 -59.15 -4.85
N GLU A 7 -21.57 -57.89 -4.40
CA GLU A 7 -20.47 -57.23 -3.67
C GLU A 7 -19.12 -57.25 -4.41
N LEU A 8 -18.52 -56.06 -4.51
CA LEU A 8 -17.09 -55.75 -4.76
C LEU A 8 -16.64 -55.38 -6.18
N GLU A 9 -15.85 -54.30 -6.20
CA GLU A 9 -14.98 -53.77 -7.26
C GLU A 9 -15.58 -52.93 -8.40
N GLU A 10 -15.74 -51.62 -8.16
CA GLU A 10 -14.98 -50.65 -8.99
C GLU A 10 -14.73 -49.33 -8.26
N GLU A 11 -13.76 -49.42 -7.35
CA GLU A 11 -13.10 -48.32 -6.65
C GLU A 11 -12.23 -47.54 -7.67
N SER A 12 -12.62 -46.35 -8.12
CA SER A 12 -11.60 -45.39 -8.62
C SER A 12 -11.99 -43.91 -8.74
N SER A 13 -13.26 -43.51 -8.90
CA SER A 13 -13.55 -42.13 -9.35
C SER A 13 -13.86 -41.08 -8.28
N LEU A 14 -13.83 -41.40 -6.99
CA LEU A 14 -14.15 -40.45 -5.91
C LEU A 14 -12.99 -40.21 -4.92
N LYS A 15 -11.74 -40.16 -5.42
CA LYS A 15 -10.54 -39.83 -4.61
C LYS A 15 -10.01 -38.40 -4.82
N LYS A 16 -10.86 -37.38 -5.04
CA LYS A 16 -10.32 -36.00 -5.16
C LYS A 16 -11.01 -34.89 -4.40
N ILE A 17 -11.92 -35.19 -3.47
CA ILE A 17 -12.48 -34.16 -2.61
C ILE A 17 -12.74 -34.70 -1.21
N LYS A 18 -11.67 -34.90 -0.41
CA LYS A 18 -11.61 -34.59 1.04
C LYS A 18 -10.40 -35.26 1.71
N SER A 19 -9.39 -34.44 2.03
CA SER A 19 -8.60 -34.54 3.25
C SER A 19 -8.12 -33.12 3.56
N GLU A 20 -8.00 -32.62 4.78
CA GLU A 20 -8.37 -33.04 6.11
C GLU A 20 -8.33 -31.76 6.96
N VAL A 21 -9.11 -31.73 8.03
CA VAL A 21 -9.18 -30.64 9.01
C VAL A 21 -7.85 -30.54 9.76
N SER A 22 -7.20 -29.37 9.77
CA SER A 22 -6.38 -28.96 10.92
C SER A 22 -6.11 -27.44 10.97
N GLY A 23 -6.52 -26.83 12.09
CA GLY A 23 -5.87 -25.69 12.75
C GLY A 23 -5.43 -24.48 11.92
N GLY A 24 -6.34 -23.53 11.68
CA GLY A 24 -5.97 -22.19 11.23
C GLY A 24 -6.90 -21.13 11.80
N LYS A 25 -6.45 -20.40 12.82
CA LYS A 25 -7.10 -19.17 13.33
C LYS A 25 -7.61 -18.34 12.15
N LEU A 26 -8.92 -18.09 12.08
CA LEU A 26 -9.53 -17.10 11.19
C LEU A 26 -8.88 -15.73 11.46
N LYS A 27 -7.79 -15.43 10.75
CA LYS A 27 -7.24 -14.08 10.69
C LYS A 27 -8.30 -13.25 10.00
N LYS A 28 -9.12 -12.53 10.78
CA LYS A 28 -9.99 -11.45 10.29
C LYS A 28 -9.20 -10.73 9.20
N LYS A 29 -9.61 -10.89 7.93
CA LYS A 29 -9.02 -10.14 6.81
C LYS A 29 -9.27 -8.67 7.16
N LYS A 30 -8.27 -8.01 7.75
CA LYS A 30 -8.30 -6.57 7.96
C LYS A 30 -8.51 -6.00 6.56
N THR A 31 -9.65 -5.36 6.35
CA THR A 31 -9.92 -4.58 5.14
C THR A 31 -8.67 -3.75 4.89
N ARG A 32 -7.98 -4.00 3.77
CA ARG A 32 -6.72 -3.29 3.47
C ARG A 32 -7.12 -1.82 3.37
N LYS A 33 -6.64 -1.00 4.31
CA LYS A 33 -6.87 0.46 4.26
C LYS A 33 -6.50 0.94 2.85
N ARG A 34 -7.32 1.84 2.31
CA ARG A 34 -7.06 2.46 1.01
C ARG A 34 -5.66 3.06 1.03
N ARG A 35 -4.82 2.58 0.11
CA ARG A 35 -3.45 3.03 -0.10
C ARG A 35 -3.34 3.56 -1.51
N PHE A 36 -2.75 4.73 -1.64
CA PHE A 36 -2.50 5.38 -2.91
C PHE A 36 -1.00 5.67 -2.99
N ALA A 37 -0.37 5.36 -4.12
CA ALA A 37 1.05 5.61 -4.32
C ALA A 37 1.28 6.14 -5.73
N PHE A 38 2.20 7.08 -5.86
CA PHE A 38 2.61 7.65 -7.14
C PHE A 38 4.10 7.99 -7.12
N GLU A 39 4.67 8.04 -8.31
CA GLU A 39 6.05 8.39 -8.54
C GLU A 39 6.12 9.80 -9.12
N THR A 40 7.07 10.58 -8.63
CA THR A 40 7.33 11.93 -9.11
C THR A 40 8.82 12.04 -9.42
N ARG A 41 9.16 12.54 -10.61
CA ARG A 41 10.53 12.99 -10.90
C ARG A 41 10.76 14.30 -10.16
N SER A 42 11.73 14.37 -9.26
CA SER A 42 11.99 15.55 -8.43
C SER A 42 13.35 15.47 -7.74
N GLN A 43 14.09 16.57 -7.72
CA GLN A 43 15.31 16.70 -6.90
C GLN A 43 15.00 16.80 -5.40
N VAL A 44 13.76 17.13 -5.03
CA VAL A 44 13.32 17.27 -3.63
C VAL A 44 12.51 16.04 -3.23
N ASP A 45 12.77 15.52 -2.03
CA ASP A 45 12.07 14.34 -1.48
C ASP A 45 10.63 14.65 -1.06
N VAL A 46 10.41 15.80 -0.41
CA VAL A 46 9.13 16.15 0.20
C VAL A 46 8.46 17.24 -0.60
N LEU A 47 7.34 16.91 -1.24
CA LEU A 47 6.48 17.87 -1.91
C LEU A 47 5.54 18.55 -0.91
N ASP A 48 5.28 19.83 -1.13
CA ASP A 48 4.22 20.57 -0.44
C ASP A 48 2.87 20.23 -1.09
N ASP A 49 2.05 19.47 -0.36
CA ASP A 49 0.72 19.03 -0.78
C ASP A 49 -0.41 19.82 -0.07
N GLY A 50 -0.06 20.92 0.62
CA GLY A 50 -1.01 21.76 1.35
C GLY A 50 -1.47 21.18 2.70
N TYR A 51 -1.16 19.91 2.99
CA TYR A 51 -1.40 19.31 4.29
C TYR A 51 -0.18 19.51 5.20
N ARG A 52 -0.47 19.68 6.49
CA ARG A 52 0.59 19.77 7.49
C ARG A 52 0.98 18.36 7.95
N TRP A 53 2.27 18.07 7.83
CA TRP A 53 2.87 16.77 8.14
C TRP A 53 3.87 16.88 9.29
N ARG A 54 3.90 15.87 10.16
CA ARG A 54 4.94 15.69 11.17
C ARG A 54 5.69 14.40 10.90
N LYS A 55 7.02 14.49 10.78
CA LYS A 55 7.89 13.32 10.66
C LYS A 55 7.86 12.56 11.98
N TYR A 56 7.60 11.26 11.94
CA TYR A 56 7.58 10.42 13.14
C TYR A 56 8.63 9.32 13.11
N GLY A 57 9.28 9.10 11.96
CA GLY A 57 10.30 8.09 11.83
C GLY A 57 11.04 8.16 10.50
N GLN A 58 12.16 7.46 10.48
CA GLN A 58 12.98 7.27 9.31
C GLN A 58 13.57 5.85 9.36
N LYS A 59 13.65 5.17 8.23
CA LYS A 59 14.24 3.83 8.14
C LYS A 59 15.25 3.76 7.01
N ALA A 60 16.45 3.26 7.30
CA ALA A 60 17.42 2.93 6.26
C ALA A 60 16.84 1.90 5.27
N VAL A 61 17.19 2.04 4.01
CA VAL A 61 16.66 1.20 2.92
C VAL A 61 17.82 0.43 2.34
N LYS A 62 17.66 -0.90 2.25
CA LYS A 62 18.72 -1.77 1.74
C LYS A 62 19.12 -1.33 0.33
N ASN A 63 20.42 -1.19 0.10
CA ASN A 63 20.98 -0.77 -1.19
C ASN A 63 20.46 0.59 -1.67
N ASN A 64 20.15 1.51 -0.75
CA ASN A 64 19.76 2.86 -1.12
C ASN A 64 20.47 3.88 -0.22
N LYS A 65 21.08 4.88 -0.83
CA LYS A 65 21.74 6.00 -0.12
C LYS A 65 20.72 6.85 0.65
N PHE A 66 19.47 6.87 0.18
CA PHE A 66 18.39 7.68 0.73
C PHE A 66 17.49 6.86 1.68
N PRO A 67 17.29 7.31 2.92
CA PRO A 67 16.43 6.63 3.86
C PRO A 67 14.95 6.87 3.52
N ARG A 68 14.09 5.91 3.91
CA ARG A 68 12.63 6.10 3.84
C ARG A 68 12.17 7.01 4.97
N SER A 69 11.48 8.08 4.65
CA SER A 69 10.89 8.99 5.64
C SER A 69 9.41 8.69 5.85
N TYR A 70 8.96 8.78 7.11
CA TYR A 70 7.58 8.50 7.51
C TYR A 70 6.96 9.71 8.20
N TYR A 71 5.77 10.07 7.73
CA TYR A 71 5.03 11.23 8.19
C TYR A 71 3.61 10.87 8.59
N LYS A 72 3.08 11.59 9.57
CA LYS A 72 1.67 11.57 9.96
C LYS A 72 1.10 12.97 9.78
N CYS A 73 -0.17 13.05 9.41
CA CYS A 73 -0.86 14.33 9.41
C CYS A 73 -0.84 14.92 10.83
N SER A 74 -0.64 16.23 10.92
CA SER A 74 -0.61 16.96 12.19
C SER A 74 -2.00 17.38 12.68
N ASN A 75 -3.01 17.36 11.80
CA ASN A 75 -4.35 17.80 12.13
C ASN A 75 -4.98 16.88 13.17
N GLU A 76 -5.73 17.46 14.10
CA GLU A 76 -6.37 16.71 15.18
C GLU A 76 -7.38 15.70 14.62
N GLY A 77 -7.41 14.49 15.20
CA GLY A 77 -8.25 13.39 14.73
C GLY A 77 -7.84 12.75 13.39
N CYS A 78 -6.91 13.35 12.64
CA CYS A 78 -6.49 12.84 11.34
C CYS A 78 -5.52 11.65 11.48
N LYS A 79 -5.84 10.55 10.81
CA LYS A 79 -5.08 9.28 10.86
C LYS A 79 -4.27 9.01 9.60
N VAL A 80 -4.20 9.97 8.67
CA VAL A 80 -3.49 9.82 7.40
C VAL A 80 -1.99 9.77 7.65
N LYS A 81 -1.32 8.87 6.95
CA LYS A 81 0.13 8.71 6.96
C LYS A 81 0.66 8.79 5.55
N LYS A 82 1.86 9.35 5.38
CA LYS A 82 2.61 9.27 4.12
C LYS A 82 4.02 8.72 4.32
N GLN A 83 4.49 7.98 3.32
CA GLN A 83 5.84 7.47 3.22
C GLN A 83 6.50 8.08 1.98
N ILE A 84 7.75 8.50 2.13
CA ILE A 84 8.55 9.11 1.07
C ILE A 84 9.79 8.26 0.86
N GLN A 85 10.03 7.85 -0.37
CA GLN A 85 11.15 6.99 -0.75
C GLN A 85 11.71 7.41 -2.12
N ARG A 86 12.96 7.89 -2.15
CA ARG A 86 13.71 7.98 -3.41
C ARG A 86 14.07 6.59 -3.91
N LEU A 87 13.89 6.30 -5.20
CA LEU A 87 14.18 4.99 -5.76
C LEU A 87 15.69 4.76 -5.86
N THR A 88 16.12 3.51 -5.69
CA THR A 88 17.53 3.14 -5.88
C THR A 88 17.92 3.15 -7.36
N LYS A 89 17.00 2.73 -8.23
CA LYS A 89 17.28 2.55 -9.67
C LYS A 89 17.34 3.87 -10.43
N ASP A 90 16.59 4.87 -9.95
CA ASP A 90 16.51 6.20 -10.53
C ASP A 90 16.46 7.19 -9.36
N GLU A 91 17.60 7.81 -9.08
CA GLU A 91 17.72 8.78 -8.00
C GLU A 91 16.95 10.07 -8.30
N GLU A 92 16.38 10.28 -9.49
CA GLU A 92 15.47 11.40 -9.77
C GLU A 92 14.03 11.10 -9.37
N VAL A 93 13.67 9.83 -9.14
CA VAL A 93 12.29 9.42 -8.88
C VAL A 93 12.03 9.23 -7.39
N VAL A 94 10.97 9.87 -6.90
CA VAL A 94 10.47 9.76 -5.54
C VAL A 94 9.10 9.08 -5.54
N LEU A 95 9.02 7.94 -4.86
CA LEU A 95 7.77 7.25 -4.56
C LEU A 95 7.15 7.83 -3.30
N THR A 96 5.96 8.40 -3.45
CA THR A 96 5.13 8.87 -2.34
C THR A 96 3.96 7.91 -2.14
N THR A 97 3.75 7.42 -0.92
CA THR A 97 2.65 6.51 -0.57
C THR A 97 1.81 7.07 0.57
N TYR A 98 0.51 7.25 0.34
CA TYR A 98 -0.48 7.65 1.33
C TYR A 98 -1.28 6.46 1.85
N GLU A 99 -1.59 6.46 3.16
CA GLU A 99 -2.54 5.55 3.80
C GLU A 99 -3.65 6.36 4.50
N GLY A 100 -4.89 6.14 4.07
CA GLY A 100 -6.06 6.87 4.58
C GLY A 100 -6.54 7.99 3.65
N VAL A 101 -7.55 8.72 4.10
CA VAL A 101 -8.13 9.88 3.41
C VAL A 101 -8.27 11.00 4.42
N HIS A 102 -7.92 12.23 4.04
CA HIS A 102 -8.11 13.40 4.87
C HIS A 102 -9.60 13.72 4.98
N SER A 103 -10.05 14.03 6.20
CA SER A 103 -11.44 14.46 6.48
C SER A 103 -11.48 15.92 6.93
N HIS A 104 -10.49 16.72 6.51
CA HIS A 104 -10.32 18.12 6.86
C HIS A 104 -9.73 18.87 5.66
N PRO A 105 -9.96 20.18 5.56
CA PRO A 105 -9.37 20.98 4.48
C PRO A 105 -7.84 21.06 4.60
N ILE A 106 -7.21 21.44 3.50
CA ILE A 106 -5.81 21.86 3.48
C ILE A 106 -5.64 23.16 4.28
N GLU A 107 -4.53 23.30 4.99
CA GLU A 107 -4.30 24.47 5.87
C GLU A 107 -3.79 25.68 5.09
N LYS A 108 -3.10 25.45 3.97
CA LYS A 108 -2.56 26.48 3.11
C LYS A 108 -3.12 26.33 1.69
N PRO A 109 -4.23 27.02 1.37
CA PRO A 109 -4.75 27.08 0.02
C PRO A 109 -3.94 28.10 -0.81
N HIS A 110 -2.66 27.84 -1.11
CA HIS A 110 -1.92 28.67 -2.07
C HIS A 110 -0.74 27.94 -2.71
N ASP A 111 -0.49 28.20 -4.00
CA ASP A 111 0.54 27.66 -4.91
C ASP A 111 0.63 26.14 -5.12
N SER A 112 -0.08 25.37 -4.29
CA SER A 112 -0.02 23.91 -4.22
C SER A 112 -0.25 23.21 -5.57
N PHE A 113 -1.22 23.63 -6.37
CA PHE A 113 -1.45 22.98 -7.67
C PHE A 113 -0.34 23.26 -8.68
N GLN A 114 0.12 24.52 -8.82
CA GLN A 114 1.18 24.83 -9.79
C GLN A 114 2.51 24.17 -9.42
N ASN A 115 2.85 24.16 -8.13
CA ASN A 115 4.05 23.46 -7.65
C ASN A 115 3.92 21.95 -7.84
N ILE A 116 2.79 21.34 -7.47
CA ILE A 116 2.56 19.91 -7.71
C ILE A 116 2.65 19.61 -9.20
N LEU A 117 1.99 20.38 -10.06
CA LEU A 117 1.93 20.13 -11.50
C LEU A 117 3.30 20.33 -12.20
N THR A 118 4.07 21.32 -11.76
CA THR A 118 5.46 21.56 -12.22
C THR A 118 6.38 20.42 -11.76
N HIS A 119 6.32 20.04 -10.48
CA HIS A 119 7.11 18.92 -9.96
C HIS A 119 6.67 17.57 -10.56
N MET A 120 5.40 17.41 -10.93
CA MET A 120 4.89 16.23 -11.65
C MET A 120 5.27 16.22 -13.14
N HIS A 121 6.05 17.20 -13.63
CA HIS A 121 6.48 17.32 -15.03
C HIS A 121 5.30 17.36 -16.03
N ILE A 122 4.12 17.81 -15.60
CA ILE A 122 2.93 17.87 -16.44
C ILE A 122 2.97 19.09 -17.38
N TYR A 123 3.73 20.13 -17.01
CA TYR A 123 3.83 21.39 -17.76
C TYR A 123 5.27 21.77 -18.15
N SER A 124 6.22 20.83 -18.21
CA SER A 124 7.55 21.16 -18.75
C SER A 124 7.41 21.47 -20.26
N SER A 125 7.53 22.76 -20.61
CA SER A 125 7.76 23.25 -21.97
C SER A 125 9.26 23.43 -22.20
#